data_AF-A0A804RQH4-F1
#
_entry.id   AF-A0A804RQH4-F1
#
_cell.length_a   1.000
_cell.length_b   1.000
_cell.length_c   1.000
_cell.angle_alpha   90.00
_cell.angle_beta   90.00
_cell.angle_gamma   90.00
#
_symmetry.space_group_name_H-M   'P 1'
#
loop_
_entity.id
_entity.type
_entity.pdbx_description
1 polymer ?
#
loop_
_entity_poly.entity_id
_entity_poly.type
_entity_poly.pdbx_seq_one_letter_code
_entity_poly.pdbx_strand_id
1 'polypeptide(L)'
;MASTKAPGPGEKHHSIDAQLRQLVPGKVFEDDKLIEYDALLVDRFLNILQDLHGPSLREFVQECYEVSTDYEGKGDTTKLGELSAKLTGLAPADAILVASSILHMLNLANLAEEVQITHCRRNSKLKKGGFADEGSATTESDIEETLKRLVSEVGKSPKEVFEALKNQTVDLVFTAHPTQSSRRSLL
;
A
#
# COMPACT_ATOMS: atom_id res chain seq x y z
N MET A 1 4.96 7.38 44.89
CA MET A 1 6.24 7.76 44.26
C MET A 1 6.22 7.21 42.84
N ALA A 2 5.94 8.08 41.86
CA ALA A 2 5.91 7.71 40.46
C ALA A 2 7.36 7.56 39.98
N SER A 3 7.78 6.33 39.70
CA SER A 3 9.03 6.05 38.99
C SER A 3 8.66 5.73 37.55
N THR A 4 8.53 6.78 36.74
CA THR A 4 8.56 6.67 35.28
C THR A 4 9.98 6.28 34.89
N LYS A 5 10.19 4.98 34.72
CA LYS A 5 11.44 4.42 34.20
C LYS A 5 11.61 4.95 32.77
N ALA A 6 12.62 5.79 32.56
CA ALA A 6 13.04 6.22 31.24
C ALA A 6 13.35 4.99 30.36
N PRO A 7 13.03 5.02 29.05
CA PRO A 7 13.34 3.90 28.16
C PRO A 7 14.85 3.68 28.13
N GLY A 8 15.27 2.44 28.38
CA GLY A 8 16.67 2.05 28.45
C GLY A 8 17.37 2.18 27.08
N PRO A 9 18.70 2.31 27.07
CA PRO A 9 19.46 2.45 25.84
C PRO A 9 19.57 1.09 25.13
N GLY A 10 18.91 0.93 23.98
CA GLY A 10 19.44 0.05 22.94
C GLY A 10 18.72 -1.26 22.59
N GLU A 11 17.39 -1.36 22.70
CA GLU A 11 16.67 -2.35 21.89
C GLU A 11 16.50 -1.78 20.47
N LYS A 12 17.54 -1.92 19.66
CA LYS A 12 17.46 -1.72 18.20
C LYS A 12 16.62 -2.87 17.64
N HIS A 13 15.31 -2.75 17.71
CA HIS A 13 14.41 -3.66 17.01
C HIS A 13 14.71 -3.57 15.51
N HIS A 14 14.74 -4.74 14.87
CA HIS A 14 14.99 -4.89 13.44
C HIS A 14 13.82 -4.26 12.68
N SER A 15 14.16 -3.37 11.74
CA SER A 15 13.21 -2.73 10.83
C SER A 15 12.54 -3.78 9.94
N ILE A 16 11.28 -3.55 9.56
CA ILE A 16 10.55 -4.43 8.65
C ILE A 16 11.04 -4.37 7.18
N ASP A 17 11.96 -3.44 6.85
CA ASP A 17 12.52 -3.27 5.50
C ASP A 17 13.12 -4.57 4.95
N ALA A 18 13.79 -5.36 5.81
CA ALA A 18 14.42 -6.61 5.38
C ALA A 18 13.40 -7.66 4.93
N GLN A 19 12.27 -7.78 5.63
CA GLN A 19 11.17 -8.68 5.32
C GLN A 19 10.50 -8.29 4.01
N LEU A 20 10.22 -6.99 3.82
CA LEU A 20 9.63 -6.49 2.57
C LEU A 20 10.54 -6.72 1.36
N ARG A 21 11.85 -6.50 1.50
CA ARG A 21 12.82 -6.75 0.42
C ARG A 21 12.98 -8.22 0.04
N GLN A 22 12.58 -9.16 0.90
CA GLN A 22 12.55 -10.58 0.55
C GLN A 22 11.38 -10.92 -0.37
N LEU A 23 10.27 -10.19 -0.27
CA LEU A 23 9.06 -10.41 -1.07
C LEU A 23 9.16 -9.78 -2.46
N VAL A 24 9.82 -8.62 -2.56
CA VAL A 24 9.89 -7.86 -3.81
C VAL A 24 11.28 -8.01 -4.44
N PRO A 25 11.40 -8.60 -5.65
CA PRO A 25 12.68 -9.00 -6.24
C PRO A 25 13.61 -7.84 -6.63
N GLY A 26 13.07 -6.62 -6.69
CA GLY A 26 13.81 -5.41 -7.00
C GLY A 26 12.87 -4.25 -7.30
N LYS A 27 13.45 -3.07 -7.49
CA LYS A 27 12.68 -1.88 -7.85
C LYS A 27 12.00 -2.06 -9.20
N VAL A 28 10.72 -1.70 -9.29
CA VAL A 28 9.98 -1.73 -10.57
C VAL A 28 10.31 -0.52 -11.45
N PHE A 29 10.64 0.61 -10.83
CA PHE A 29 11.07 1.85 -11.48
C PHE A 29 12.31 2.41 -10.80
N GLU A 30 13.05 3.30 -11.48
CA GLU A 30 14.23 3.95 -10.88
C GLU A 30 13.86 4.77 -9.63
N ASP A 31 12.71 5.43 -9.67
CA ASP A 31 12.14 6.25 -8.61
C ASP A 31 11.18 5.47 -7.69
N ASP A 32 11.16 4.14 -7.79
CA ASP A 32 10.41 3.29 -6.87
C ASP A 32 10.98 3.42 -5.44
N LYS A 33 10.12 3.86 -4.52
CA LYS A 33 10.40 4.03 -3.11
C LYS A 33 9.37 3.35 -2.22
N LEU A 34 8.54 2.46 -2.76
CA LEU A 34 7.40 1.91 -2.04
C LEU A 34 7.84 1.16 -0.78
N ILE A 35 8.84 0.28 -0.90
CA ILE A 35 9.39 -0.48 0.23
C ILE A 35 9.95 0.48 1.30
N GLU A 36 10.67 1.52 0.89
CA GLU A 36 11.20 2.51 1.83
C GLU A 36 10.09 3.29 2.56
N TYR A 37 8.98 3.59 1.88
CA TYR A 37 7.82 4.26 2.49
C TYR A 37 7.08 3.33 3.45
N ASP A 38 6.81 2.09 3.06
CA ASP A 38 6.16 1.08 3.90
C ASP A 38 6.97 0.83 5.18
N ALA A 39 8.28 0.59 5.03
CA ALA A 39 9.16 0.37 6.16
C ALA A 39 9.17 1.56 7.11
N LEU A 40 9.23 2.79 6.58
CA LEU A 40 9.21 4.01 7.40
C LEU A 40 7.92 4.13 8.22
N LEU A 41 6.76 3.91 7.58
CA LEU A 41 5.47 4.07 8.24
C LEU A 41 5.22 2.97 9.27
N VAL A 42 5.50 1.71 8.93
CA VAL A 42 5.29 0.59 9.85
C VAL A 42 6.26 0.64 11.03
N ASP A 43 7.54 0.98 10.82
CA ASP A 43 8.49 1.10 11.94
C ASP A 43 8.05 2.20 12.92
N ARG A 44 7.53 3.32 12.41
CA ARG A 44 6.97 4.39 13.26
C ARG A 44 5.72 3.92 13.99
N PHE A 45 4.83 3.19 13.30
CA PHE A 45 3.65 2.62 13.91
C PHE A 45 3.99 1.64 15.05
N LEU A 46 4.94 0.73 14.84
CA LEU A 46 5.38 -0.23 15.86
C LEU A 46 6.01 0.47 17.08
N ASN A 47 6.74 1.56 16.88
CA ASN A 47 7.25 2.36 18.00
C ASN A 47 6.10 3.02 18.79
N ILE A 48 5.10 3.59 18.11
CA ILE A 48 3.91 4.15 18.78
C ILE A 48 3.14 3.06 19.53
N LEU A 49 3.01 1.87 18.94
CA LEU A 49 2.35 0.72 19.57
C LEU A 49 3.08 0.30 20.86
N GLN A 50 4.41 0.26 20.83
CA GLN A 50 5.23 0.00 22.02
C GLN A 50 5.06 1.09 23.08
N ASP A 51 5.06 2.36 22.69
CA ASP A 51 4.92 3.48 23.64
C ASP A 51 3.57 3.46 24.37
N LEU A 52 2.50 3.01 23.69
CA LEU A 52 1.14 2.98 24.22
C LEU A 52 0.77 1.67 24.95
N HIS A 53 1.23 0.53 24.46
CA HIS A 53 0.80 -0.80 24.91
C HIS A 53 1.95 -1.69 25.43
N GLY A 54 3.18 -1.20 25.37
CA GLY A 54 4.37 -1.90 25.85
C GLY A 54 5.04 -2.79 24.80
N PRO A 55 6.28 -3.23 25.08
CA PRO A 55 7.12 -3.95 24.12
C PRO A 55 6.56 -5.33 23.75
N SER A 56 5.94 -6.05 24.70
CA SER A 56 5.44 -7.40 24.45
C SER A 56 4.36 -7.45 23.36
N LEU A 57 3.49 -6.43 23.29
CA LEU A 57 2.47 -6.37 22.24
C LEU A 57 3.08 -6.00 20.88
N ARG A 58 4.03 -5.06 20.88
CA ARG A 58 4.78 -4.71 19.65
C ARG A 58 5.45 -5.96 19.08
N GLU A 59 6.20 -6.69 19.91
CA GLU A 59 6.90 -7.91 19.51
C GLU A 59 5.91 -8.94 18.96
N PHE A 60 4.77 -9.14 19.62
CA PHE A 60 3.74 -10.07 19.14
C PHE A 60 3.20 -9.69 17.76
N VAL A 61 2.88 -8.40 17.53
CA VAL A 61 2.40 -7.90 16.24
C VAL A 61 3.49 -8.06 15.16
N GLN A 62 4.74 -7.76 15.51
CA GLN A 62 5.88 -7.94 14.61
C GLN A 62 6.11 -9.41 14.24
N GLU A 63 6.03 -10.33 15.20
CA GLU A 63 6.12 -11.78 14.94
C GLU A 63 4.99 -12.26 14.01
N CYS A 64 3.75 -11.79 14.22
CA CYS A 64 2.64 -12.11 13.33
C CYS A 64 2.90 -11.64 11.89
N TYR A 65 3.49 -10.45 11.74
CA TYR A 65 3.87 -9.90 10.44
C TYR A 65 4.96 -10.76 9.79
N GLU A 66 6.02 -11.10 10.52
CA GLU A 66 7.15 -11.90 10.03
C GLU A 66 6.73 -13.30 9.57
N VAL A 67 5.89 -14.00 10.36
CA VAL A 67 5.36 -15.32 9.97
C VAL A 67 4.52 -15.22 8.70
N SER A 68 3.75 -14.15 8.54
CA SER A 68 2.93 -13.91 7.34
C SER A 68 3.79 -13.61 6.12
N THR A 69 4.87 -12.85 6.27
CA THR A 69 5.87 -12.61 5.21
C THR A 69 6.57 -13.90 4.79
N ASP A 70 6.98 -14.73 5.75
CA ASP A 70 7.58 -16.04 5.46
C ASP A 70 6.63 -16.97 4.69
N TYR A 71 5.34 -16.95 5.05
CA TYR A 71 4.30 -17.68 4.32
C TYR A 71 4.19 -17.19 2.88
N GLU A 72 4.11 -15.89 2.64
CA GLU A 72 3.97 -15.33 1.30
C GLU A 72 5.18 -15.66 0.41
N GLY A 73 6.39 -15.60 0.97
CA GLY A 73 7.62 -15.88 0.22
C GLY A 73 7.82 -17.36 -0.14
N LYS A 74 7.29 -18.31 0.65
CA LYS A 74 7.57 -19.75 0.51
C LYS A 74 6.34 -20.62 0.22
N GLY A 75 5.13 -20.11 0.45
CA GLY A 75 3.88 -20.87 0.32
C GLY A 75 3.71 -22.00 1.34
N ASP A 76 4.46 -21.99 2.44
CA ASP A 76 4.46 -23.05 3.45
C ASP A 76 3.26 -22.92 4.39
N THR A 77 2.24 -23.74 4.17
CA THR A 77 0.99 -23.72 4.95
C THR A 77 1.17 -24.05 6.44
N THR A 78 2.29 -24.64 6.85
CA THR A 78 2.59 -24.88 8.27
C THR A 78 2.75 -23.56 9.03
N LYS A 79 3.22 -22.49 8.36
CA LYS A 79 3.33 -21.13 8.92
C LYS A 79 1.96 -20.55 9.30
N LEU A 80 0.92 -20.86 8.53
CA LEU A 80 -0.44 -20.46 8.90
C LEU A 80 -0.94 -21.18 10.15
N GLY A 81 -0.53 -22.45 10.34
CA GLY A 81 -0.77 -23.20 11.56
C GLY A 81 -0.09 -22.58 12.78
N GLU A 82 1.19 -22.20 12.64
CA GLU A 82 1.95 -21.48 13.68
C GLU A 82 1.29 -20.15 14.05
N LEU A 83 0.88 -19.37 13.04
CA LEU A 83 0.19 -18.09 13.25
C LEU A 83 -1.17 -18.28 13.92
N SER A 84 -1.95 -19.28 13.49
CA SER A 84 -3.26 -19.59 14.07
C SER A 84 -3.15 -19.99 15.55
N ALA A 85 -2.15 -20.80 15.90
CA ALA A 85 -1.91 -21.19 17.30
C ALA A 85 -1.59 -19.97 18.19
N LYS A 86 -0.80 -19.01 17.68
CA LYS A 86 -0.51 -17.75 18.38
C LYS A 86 -1.77 -16.90 18.56
N LEU A 87 -2.57 -16.72 17.50
CA LEU A 87 -3.74 -15.85 17.53
C LEU A 87 -4.90 -16.39 18.37
N THR A 88 -5.12 -17.71 18.36
CA THR A 88 -6.22 -18.35 19.12
C THR A 88 -5.99 -18.38 20.63
N GLY A 89 -4.74 -18.24 21.08
CA GLY A 89 -4.39 -18.17 22.50
C GLY A 89 -4.57 -16.78 23.14
N LEU A 90 -4.90 -15.75 22.35
CA LEU A 90 -5.03 -14.38 22.86
C LEU A 90 -6.30 -14.18 23.68
N ALA A 91 -6.18 -13.37 24.74
CA ALA A 91 -7.36 -12.84 25.42
C ALA A 91 -8.15 -11.92 24.46
N PRO A 92 -9.47 -11.77 24.63
CA PRO A 92 -10.29 -10.98 23.72
C PRO A 92 -9.81 -9.54 23.51
N ALA A 93 -9.31 -8.88 24.57
CA ALA A 93 -8.78 -7.52 24.48
C ALA A 93 -7.52 -7.44 23.60
N ASP A 94 -6.59 -8.39 23.77
CA ASP A 94 -5.36 -8.45 23.00
C ASP A 94 -5.65 -8.79 21.54
N ALA A 95 -6.60 -9.71 21.29
CA ALA A 95 -7.02 -10.07 19.94
C ALA A 95 -7.56 -8.86 19.16
N ILE A 96 -8.38 -8.01 19.79
CA ILE A 96 -8.89 -6.77 19.18
C ILE A 96 -7.72 -5.84 18.83
N LEU A 97 -6.75 -5.70 19.73
CA LEU A 97 -5.65 -4.78 19.56
C LEU A 97 -4.67 -5.25 18.47
N VAL A 98 -4.37 -6.55 18.41
CA VAL A 98 -3.57 -7.15 17.33
C VAL A 98 -4.27 -6.98 15.99
N ALA A 99 -5.55 -7.35 15.89
CA ALA A 99 -6.31 -7.22 14.64
C ALA A 99 -6.38 -5.75 14.16
N SER A 100 -6.61 -4.82 15.09
CA SER A 100 -6.65 -3.39 14.79
C SER A 100 -5.27 -2.86 14.36
N SER A 101 -4.19 -3.37 14.96
CA SER A 101 -2.82 -3.00 14.59
C SER A 101 -2.48 -3.43 13.17
N ILE A 102 -2.81 -4.67 12.79
CA ILE A 102 -2.61 -5.17 11.42
C ILE A 102 -3.47 -4.38 10.42
N LEU A 103 -4.72 -4.06 10.76
CA LEU A 103 -5.56 -3.21 9.92
C LEU A 103 -4.96 -1.82 9.70
N HIS A 104 -4.40 -1.20 10.75
CA HIS A 104 -3.72 0.08 10.62
C HIS A 104 -2.44 0.01 9.78
N MET A 105 -1.65 -1.06 9.93
CA MET A 105 -0.48 -1.29 9.07
C MET A 105 -0.87 -1.41 7.59
N LEU A 106 -1.97 -2.12 7.28
CA LEU A 106 -2.49 -2.19 5.91
C LEU A 106 -2.95 -0.82 5.39
N ASN A 107 -3.63 -0.02 6.21
CA ASN A 107 -4.02 1.33 5.83
C ASN A 107 -2.79 2.22 5.54
N LEU A 108 -1.72 2.08 6.31
CA LEU A 108 -0.46 2.80 6.08
C LEU A 108 0.22 2.36 4.78
N ALA A 109 0.23 1.06 4.47
CA ALA A 109 0.76 0.55 3.21
C ALA A 109 -0.02 1.08 2.00
N ASN A 110 -1.36 1.12 2.08
CA ASN A 110 -2.19 1.69 1.02
C ASN A 110 -1.89 3.20 0.80
N LEU A 111 -1.63 3.95 1.88
CA LEU A 111 -1.24 5.36 1.77
C LEU A 111 0.15 5.53 1.13
N ALA A 112 1.11 4.66 1.46
CA ALA A 112 2.42 4.66 0.83
C ALA A 112 2.33 4.33 -0.67
N GLU A 113 1.48 3.37 -1.05
CA GLU A 113 1.19 3.04 -2.45
C GLU A 113 0.57 4.23 -3.19
N GLU A 114 -0.42 4.91 -2.61
CA GLU A 114 -1.05 6.09 -3.22
C GLU A 114 -0.02 7.21 -3.48
N VAL A 115 0.87 7.46 -2.52
CA VAL A 115 1.98 8.41 -2.67
C VAL A 115 2.95 7.98 -3.78
N GLN A 116 3.30 6.68 -3.83
CA GLN A 116 4.17 6.15 -4.88
C GLN A 116 3.54 6.30 -6.26
N ILE A 117 2.27 5.93 -6.44
CA ILE A 117 1.54 6.04 -7.72
C ILE A 117 1.47 7.51 -8.16
N THR A 118 1.14 8.41 -7.24
CA THR A 118 1.00 9.85 -7.53
C THR A 118 2.30 10.49 -8.01
N HIS A 119 3.43 10.06 -7.44
CA HIS A 119 4.74 10.64 -7.76
C HIS A 119 5.59 9.84 -8.74
N CYS A 120 5.12 8.67 -9.17
CA CYS A 120 5.80 7.84 -10.15
C CYS A 120 5.96 8.59 -11.47
N ARG A 121 7.19 8.68 -11.97
CA ARG A 121 7.47 9.32 -13.27
C ARG A 121 6.93 8.47 -14.41
N ARG A 122 6.16 9.08 -15.31
CA ARG A 122 5.80 8.46 -16.58
C ARG A 122 7.06 8.21 -17.41
N ASN A 123 7.26 6.97 -17.83
CA ASN A 123 8.36 6.56 -18.68
C ASN A 123 7.83 6.12 -20.04
N SER A 124 7.89 7.01 -21.03
CA SER A 124 7.40 6.74 -22.39
C SER A 124 8.07 5.54 -23.06
N LYS A 125 9.25 5.10 -22.60
CA LYS A 125 9.94 3.91 -23.13
C LYS A 125 9.24 2.59 -22.76
N LEU A 126 8.32 2.59 -21.80
CA LEU A 126 7.57 1.40 -21.42
C LEU A 126 6.37 1.14 -22.33
N LYS A 127 5.91 2.14 -23.07
CA LYS A 127 4.82 2.00 -24.04
C LYS A 127 5.27 1.11 -25.20
N LYS A 128 4.53 0.04 -25.48
CA LYS A 128 4.82 -0.92 -26.56
C LYS A 128 4.09 -0.56 -27.86
N GLY A 129 3.17 0.40 -27.79
CA GLY A 129 2.24 0.72 -28.87
C GLY A 129 1.06 -0.24 -28.91
N GLY A 130 -0.10 0.30 -29.30
CA GLY A 130 -1.36 -0.44 -29.36
C GLY A 130 -2.19 -0.35 -28.08
N PHE A 131 -3.32 -1.05 -28.07
CA PHE A 131 -4.33 -0.93 -27.01
C PHE A 131 -3.90 -1.54 -25.67
N ALA A 132 -2.89 -2.42 -25.65
CA ALA A 132 -2.41 -3.06 -24.42
C ALA A 132 -1.79 -2.05 -23.44
N ASP A 133 -1.26 -0.94 -23.95
CA ASP A 133 -0.69 0.13 -23.12
C ASP A 133 -1.76 0.82 -22.24
N GLU A 134 -3.03 0.77 -22.64
CA GLU A 134 -4.15 1.36 -21.90
C GLU A 134 -4.61 0.52 -20.70
N GLY A 135 -3.98 -0.65 -20.47
CA GLY A 135 -4.30 -1.54 -19.35
C GLY A 135 -3.61 -1.18 -18.03
N SER A 136 -2.72 -0.18 -18.01
CA SER A 136 -1.99 0.24 -16.81
C SER A 136 -1.80 1.75 -16.82
N ALA A 137 -2.01 2.40 -15.67
CA ALA A 137 -1.76 3.83 -15.48
C ALA A 137 -0.30 4.24 -15.79
N THR A 138 0.64 3.29 -15.72
CA THR A 138 2.05 3.54 -16.05
C THR A 138 2.32 3.71 -17.54
N THR A 139 1.43 3.21 -18.40
CA THR A 139 1.57 3.19 -19.86
C THR A 139 0.38 3.81 -20.60
N GLU A 140 -0.74 4.08 -19.92
CA GLU A 140 -1.93 4.65 -20.55
C GLU A 140 -1.65 6.00 -21.20
N SER A 141 -2.44 6.32 -22.22
CA SER A 141 -2.37 7.59 -22.91
C SER A 141 -3.05 8.67 -22.08
N ASP A 142 -2.38 9.79 -21.87
CA ASP A 142 -3.04 10.97 -21.34
C ASP A 142 -4.01 11.59 -22.36
N ILE A 143 -4.72 12.63 -21.93
CA ILE A 143 -5.70 13.30 -22.79
C ILE A 143 -5.03 13.88 -24.05
N GLU A 144 -3.83 14.45 -23.96
CA GLU A 144 -3.15 15.05 -25.11
C GLU A 144 -2.64 13.98 -26.07
N GLU A 145 -2.04 12.91 -25.56
CA GLU A 145 -1.62 11.74 -26.36
C GLU A 145 -2.82 11.12 -27.08
N THR A 146 -3.96 11.01 -26.41
CA THR A 146 -5.21 10.51 -27.00
C THR A 146 -5.70 11.42 -28.13
N LEU A 147 -5.71 12.74 -27.92
CA LEU A 147 -6.08 13.71 -28.95
C LEU A 147 -5.12 13.67 -30.15
N LYS A 148 -3.81 13.58 -29.90
CA LYS A 148 -2.80 13.44 -30.95
C LYS A 148 -3.06 12.19 -31.77
N ARG A 149 -3.25 11.03 -31.11
CA ARG A 149 -3.54 9.76 -31.77
C ARG A 149 -4.82 9.82 -32.63
N LEU A 150 -5.88 10.46 -32.14
CA LEU A 150 -7.11 10.64 -32.91
C LEU A 150 -6.88 11.43 -34.20
N VAL A 151 -6.01 12.45 -34.16
CA VAL A 151 -5.71 13.27 -35.34
C VAL A 151 -4.71 12.60 -36.27
N SER A 152 -3.61 12.05 -35.73
CA SER A 152 -2.49 11.53 -36.53
C SER A 152 -2.69 10.10 -37.02
N GLU A 153 -3.25 9.22 -36.20
CA GLU A 153 -3.34 7.78 -36.51
C GLU A 153 -4.75 7.39 -36.97
N VAL A 154 -5.80 7.95 -36.35
CA VAL A 154 -7.20 7.64 -36.71
C VAL A 154 -7.70 8.53 -37.86
N GLY A 155 -7.07 9.69 -38.09
CA GLY A 155 -7.41 10.60 -39.18
C GLY A 155 -8.63 11.49 -38.94
N LYS A 156 -8.98 11.77 -37.67
CA LYS A 156 -10.05 12.71 -37.32
C LYS A 156 -9.56 14.15 -37.43
N SER A 157 -10.39 15.05 -37.91
CA SER A 157 -10.06 16.48 -37.88
C SER A 157 -10.16 17.03 -36.46
N PRO A 158 -9.33 18.02 -36.07
CA PRO A 158 -9.42 18.65 -34.74
C PRO A 158 -10.82 19.21 -34.43
N LYS A 159 -11.55 19.69 -35.45
CA LYS A 159 -12.92 20.20 -35.30
C LYS A 159 -13.91 19.10 -34.93
N GLU A 160 -13.80 17.93 -35.56
CA GLU A 160 -14.66 16.77 -35.23
C GLU A 160 -14.39 16.27 -33.81
N VAL A 161 -13.12 16.18 -33.41
CA VAL A 161 -12.74 15.77 -32.04
C VAL A 161 -13.30 16.76 -31.01
N PHE A 162 -13.18 18.06 -31.28
CA PHE A 162 -13.76 19.10 -30.42
C PHE A 162 -15.30 19.03 -30.35
N GLU A 163 -15.97 18.75 -31.47
CA GLU A 163 -17.42 18.56 -31.49
C GLU A 163 -17.85 17.33 -30.68
N ALA A 164 -17.09 16.24 -30.75
CA ALA A 164 -17.34 15.04 -29.96
C ALA A 164 -17.21 15.32 -28.46
N LEU A 165 -16.15 16.03 -28.04
CA LEU A 165 -15.94 16.40 -26.63
C LEU A 165 -17.07 17.28 -26.08
N LYS A 166 -17.63 18.20 -26.88
CA LYS A 166 -18.77 19.04 -26.46
C LYS A 166 -20.03 18.25 -26.16
N ASN A 167 -20.18 17.07 -26.77
CA ASN A 167 -21.34 16.21 -26.63
C ASN A 167 -21.06 14.98 -25.73
N GLN A 168 -19.86 14.88 -25.14
CA GLN A 168 -19.47 13.78 -24.27
C GLN A 168 -19.79 14.11 -22.81
N THR A 169 -20.48 13.20 -22.13
CA THR A 169 -20.74 13.27 -20.69
C THR A 169 -20.30 11.97 -20.04
N VAL A 170 -19.54 12.06 -18.95
CA VAL A 170 -19.21 10.94 -18.07
C VAL A 170 -19.89 11.20 -16.73
N ASP A 171 -20.81 10.32 -16.34
CA ASP A 171 -21.55 10.42 -15.08
C ASP A 171 -21.14 9.27 -14.15
N LEU A 172 -20.43 9.61 -13.06
CA LEU A 172 -19.93 8.64 -12.08
C LEU A 172 -20.90 8.60 -10.89
N VAL A 173 -21.56 7.45 -10.70
CA VAL A 173 -22.50 7.24 -9.58
C VAL A 173 -21.79 6.57 -8.42
N PHE A 174 -21.53 7.33 -7.35
CA PHE A 174 -20.91 6.80 -6.14
C PHE A 174 -21.89 5.90 -5.37
N THR A 175 -21.39 4.74 -4.94
CA THR A 175 -22.14 3.76 -4.15
C THR A 175 -21.56 3.64 -2.75
N ALA A 176 -22.36 3.14 -1.80
CA ALA A 176 -21.87 2.88 -0.46
C ALA A 176 -20.81 1.77 -0.47
N HIS A 177 -19.74 1.96 0.30
CA HIS A 177 -18.71 0.94 0.46
C HIS A 177 -19.24 -0.22 1.33
N PRO A 178 -18.98 -1.50 0.96
CA PRO A 178 -19.67 -2.65 1.55
C PRO A 178 -19.33 -2.95 3.01
N THR A 179 -18.13 -2.58 3.48
CA THR A 179 -17.61 -2.99 4.80
C THR A 179 -17.29 -1.82 5.72
N GLN A 180 -17.05 -0.63 5.17
CA GLN A 180 -16.51 0.50 5.93
C GLN A 180 -16.90 1.84 5.31
N SER A 181 -17.51 2.72 6.10
CA SER A 181 -17.76 4.10 5.71
C SER A 181 -16.65 5.02 6.21
N SER A 182 -16.04 5.81 5.31
CA SER A 182 -15.00 6.77 5.67
C SER A 182 -15.62 8.10 6.14
N ARG A 183 -15.24 8.55 7.34
CA ARG A 183 -15.60 9.89 7.84
C ARG A 183 -14.62 10.91 7.27
N ARG A 184 -15.11 12.12 6.96
CA ARG A 184 -14.26 13.23 6.49
C ARG A 184 -13.08 13.55 7.41
N SER A 185 -13.17 13.29 8.71
CA SER A 185 -12.06 13.53 9.64
C SER A 185 -10.91 12.52 9.52
N LEU A 186 -11.14 11.40 8.82
CA LEU A 186 -10.14 10.36 8.58
C LEU A 186 -9.46 10.53 7.21
N LEU A 187 -10.13 11.24 6.28
CA LEU A 187 -9.59 11.66 4.99
C LEU A 187 -8.72 12.92 5.18
#